data_AF-A0A8S2N0W9-F1
#
_entry.id   AF-A0A8S2N0W9-F1
#
_cell.length_a   1.000
_cell.length_b   1.000
_cell.length_c   1.000
_cell.angle_alpha   90.00
_cell.angle_beta   90.00
_cell.angle_gamma   90.00
#
_symmetry.space_group_name_H-M   'P 1'
#
loop_
_entity.id
_entity.type
_entity.pdbx_description
1 polymer ?
#
loop_
_entity_poly.entity_id
_entity_poly.type
_entity_poly.pdbx_seq_one_letter_code
_entity_poly.pdbx_strand_id
1 'polypeptide(L)'
;MTIGFLPDRITSNDLFRRVFGKHIFEVQAAESEDSYITKHGYHADGKVHYEFTYDNGYYGNQRLMVYERHVKTNAKFELIPPSCFETELPDILVSNYSHWWNENRKILEFRPIHFQDSNFLSHKSYILLRKRYIMTCNTENRQYLINRSSSFFQNLFKRYFIRLDDEPYVYMLRDNDLIHIHLSRLGIAFKYNCRNKIITSREYSDMYIDEDQWFGTLTSLKSGLLLSPIAVINQKNRHYLCRKLIVPFGQVQALKKSDDDHQIVTIERKSTSFIHEYFVFILNDRLRILQPTDSPTGWLYLALLHAMTSHPLPDQYTGMTGMERSFQLLHSAGCWSDQPYDSITRNTLLQIATISPKISFYPEHLTCMVKIDWNENSLPYSMQHFGYYLIVKKLVETSEEWNFMHSSSISNDEIEKLFQSKKYNEKLLAKLYWDYRDSYNPTARLSAQMEKEICCTSSIKSYQPVWESCSYSTNYSPLRLVDHLYDSGDVNLKDSEALKCFPLSRWLKDDYQLKNIWIGLFKFAERLKTIESDHKKDDIERFEMLLDFLHYISDKCSSKPFYLQMLKSILKAPTLPLGSISYPSFTQYTNIQEISFQSYRINLGTMGRYKRVTHRV
;
A
#
# COMPACT_ATOMS: atom_id res chain seq x y z
N MET A 1 -31.86 52.00 19.22
CA MET A 1 -30.64 51.93 18.39
C MET A 1 -30.97 51.21 17.09
N THR A 2 -31.02 51.91 15.96
CA THR A 2 -31.25 51.30 14.64
C THR A 2 -29.97 50.65 14.17
N ILE A 3 -29.78 49.39 14.54
CA ILE A 3 -28.72 48.56 13.97
C ILE A 3 -29.12 48.32 12.52
N GLY A 4 -28.29 48.72 11.55
CA GLY A 4 -28.58 48.57 10.12
C GLY A 4 -28.24 47.18 9.60
N PHE A 5 -27.15 46.59 10.10
CA PHE A 5 -26.54 45.35 9.61
C PHE A 5 -26.12 44.43 10.76
N LEU A 6 -25.92 43.15 10.46
CA LEU A 6 -25.43 42.17 11.43
C LEU A 6 -24.02 42.53 11.94
N PRO A 7 -23.75 42.42 13.26
CA PRO A 7 -22.41 42.59 13.81
C PRO A 7 -21.38 41.59 13.28
N ASP A 8 -20.10 42.00 13.26
CA ASP A 8 -18.98 41.18 12.77
C ASP A 8 -18.83 39.84 13.48
N ARG A 9 -19.20 39.77 14.77
CA ARG A 9 -19.23 38.50 15.53
C ARG A 9 -20.09 37.42 14.86
N ILE A 10 -21.23 37.80 14.27
CA ILE A 10 -22.14 36.88 13.58
C ILE A 10 -21.62 36.57 12.18
N THR A 11 -21.24 37.59 11.42
CA THR A 11 -20.81 37.42 10.01
C THR A 11 -19.49 36.68 9.88
N SER A 12 -18.62 36.74 10.91
CA SER A 12 -17.35 36.01 10.96
C SER A 12 -17.50 34.56 11.45
N ASN A 13 -18.66 34.17 12.01
CA ASN A 13 -18.89 32.83 12.53
C ASN A 13 -18.90 31.78 11.40
N ASP A 14 -18.26 30.64 11.63
CA ASP A 14 -18.16 29.56 10.63
C ASP A 14 -19.52 29.03 10.18
N LEU A 15 -20.50 28.93 11.09
CA LEU A 15 -21.86 28.50 10.77
C LEU A 15 -22.53 29.47 9.79
N PHE A 16 -22.38 30.78 10.04
CA PHE A 16 -22.93 31.81 9.18
C PHE A 16 -22.27 31.79 7.80
N ARG A 17 -20.92 31.82 7.77
CA ARG A 17 -20.14 31.81 6.52
C ARG A 17 -20.41 30.56 5.68
N ARG A 18 -20.62 29.42 6.32
CA ARG A 18 -20.92 28.16 5.62
C ARG A 18 -22.22 28.23 4.82
N VAL A 19 -23.30 28.77 5.40
CA VAL A 19 -24.63 28.78 4.78
C VAL A 19 -24.88 30.04 3.97
N PHE A 20 -24.61 31.20 4.56
CA PHE A 20 -24.91 32.52 3.99
C PHE A 20 -23.73 33.14 3.23
N GLY A 21 -22.53 32.58 3.34
CA GLY A 21 -21.35 33.08 2.62
C GLY A 21 -20.97 34.50 3.04
N LYS A 22 -21.05 35.42 2.07
CA LYS A 22 -20.82 36.87 2.26
C LYS A 22 -22.12 37.68 2.16
N HIS A 23 -23.27 37.03 2.30
CA HIS A 23 -24.56 37.70 2.17
C HIS A 23 -24.76 38.73 3.29
N ILE A 24 -25.21 39.92 2.91
CA ILE A 24 -25.44 41.04 3.84
C ILE A 24 -26.93 41.08 4.18
N PHE A 25 -27.24 40.94 5.46
CA PHE A 25 -28.61 41.07 5.97
C PHE A 25 -28.81 42.43 6.62
N GLU A 26 -29.86 43.13 6.18
CA GLU A 26 -30.38 44.27 6.92
C GLU A 26 -31.27 43.78 8.06
N VAL A 27 -30.93 44.15 9.29
CA VAL A 27 -31.58 43.61 10.49
C VAL A 27 -32.12 44.72 11.39
N GLN A 28 -32.99 44.36 12.31
CA GLN A 28 -33.43 45.18 13.44
C GLN A 28 -33.24 44.38 14.73
N ALA A 29 -33.11 45.07 15.86
CA ALA A 29 -33.03 44.40 17.15
C ALA A 29 -34.35 43.67 17.47
N ALA A 30 -34.24 42.45 17.98
CA ALA A 30 -35.38 41.71 18.53
C ALA A 30 -35.64 42.12 20.00
N GLU A 31 -36.68 41.56 20.62
CA GLU A 31 -37.06 41.86 22.01
C GLU A 31 -36.02 41.36 23.04
N SER A 32 -35.19 40.39 22.68
CA SER A 32 -34.11 39.87 23.54
C SER A 32 -32.77 40.53 23.25
N GLU A 33 -31.95 40.72 24.30
CA GLU A 33 -30.56 41.18 24.14
C GLU A 33 -29.78 40.25 23.20
N ASP A 34 -28.91 40.81 22.35
CA ASP A 34 -28.10 40.08 21.37
C ASP A 34 -28.87 39.23 20.35
N SER A 35 -30.12 39.59 20.07
CA SER A 35 -30.95 38.97 19.04
C SER A 35 -31.29 39.95 17.90
N TYR A 36 -31.17 39.50 16.65
CA TYR A 36 -31.33 40.30 15.44
C TYR A 36 -32.30 39.63 14.47
N ILE A 37 -33.26 40.35 13.91
CA ILE A 37 -34.24 39.84 12.93
C ILE A 37 -34.11 40.61 11.62
N THR A 38 -34.21 39.92 10.48
CA THR A 38 -34.17 40.57 9.16
C THR A 38 -35.35 41.52 8.94
N LYS A 39 -35.05 42.75 8.45
CA LYS A 39 -36.07 43.75 8.11
C LYS A 39 -36.95 43.32 6.95
N HIS A 40 -36.33 42.73 5.93
CA HIS A 40 -37.00 42.24 4.75
C HIS A 40 -37.16 40.72 4.80
N GLY A 41 -38.22 40.23 4.15
CA GLY A 41 -38.39 38.81 3.89
C GLY A 41 -37.59 38.39 2.67
N TYR A 42 -37.00 37.19 2.72
CA TYR A 42 -36.17 36.63 1.65
C TYR A 42 -36.87 35.44 0.97
N HIS A 43 -36.32 35.02 -0.19
CA HIS A 43 -36.84 33.99 -1.10
C HIS A 43 -38.22 34.29 -1.72
N ALA A 44 -38.74 33.38 -2.55
CA ALA A 44 -39.93 33.60 -3.38
C ALA A 44 -41.09 34.22 -2.58
N ASP A 45 -41.41 35.47 -2.96
CA ASP A 45 -42.42 36.38 -2.43
C ASP A 45 -42.14 37.08 -1.08
N GLY A 46 -40.91 37.07 -0.56
CA GLY A 46 -40.54 37.86 0.62
C GLY A 46 -41.20 37.40 1.93
N LYS A 47 -41.34 36.09 2.11
CA LYS A 47 -42.15 35.47 3.20
C LYS A 47 -41.35 34.82 4.32
N VAL A 48 -40.04 34.91 4.27
CA VAL A 48 -39.14 34.22 5.20
C VAL A 48 -38.24 35.24 5.89
N HIS A 49 -38.33 35.33 7.21
CA HIS A 49 -37.44 36.15 8.03
C HIS A 49 -36.41 35.28 8.74
N TYR A 50 -35.20 35.79 8.90
CA TYR A 50 -34.13 35.13 9.64
C TYR A 50 -33.90 35.86 10.96
N GLU A 51 -33.68 35.08 12.01
CA GLU A 51 -33.42 35.54 13.37
C GLU A 51 -32.08 34.96 13.83
N PHE A 52 -31.19 35.82 14.32
CA PHE A 52 -29.84 35.47 14.75
C PHE A 52 -29.68 35.84 16.22
N THR A 53 -29.38 34.85 17.06
CA THR A 53 -29.28 35.01 18.51
C THR A 53 -28.02 34.32 19.01
N TYR A 54 -27.33 34.93 19.98
CA TYR A 54 -26.35 34.20 20.77
C TYR A 54 -27.00 33.64 22.01
N ASP A 55 -26.87 32.32 22.21
CA ASP A 55 -27.20 31.72 23.49
C ASP A 55 -25.97 31.80 24.40
N ASN A 56 -26.16 32.38 25.59
CA ASN A 56 -25.18 32.36 26.67
C ASN A 56 -25.36 31.04 27.43
N GLY A 57 -24.83 29.96 26.86
CA GLY A 57 -24.95 28.63 27.47
C GLY A 57 -24.42 28.59 28.90
N TYR A 58 -24.92 27.63 29.70
CA TYR A 58 -24.58 27.44 31.13
C TYR A 58 -23.07 27.31 31.45
N TYR A 59 -22.21 27.11 30.44
CA TYR A 59 -20.75 26.97 30.58
C TYR A 59 -19.95 28.12 29.93
N GLY A 60 -20.57 29.24 29.56
CA GLY A 60 -19.87 30.41 29.00
C GLY A 60 -19.46 30.28 27.52
N ASN A 61 -19.80 29.19 26.85
CA ASN A 61 -19.61 29.04 25.42
C ASN A 61 -20.77 29.71 24.67
N GLN A 62 -20.52 30.89 24.10
CA GLN A 62 -21.47 31.58 23.23
C GLN A 62 -21.64 30.80 21.92
N ARG A 63 -22.87 30.36 21.65
CA ARG A 63 -23.21 29.65 20.41
C ARG A 63 -24.17 30.48 19.58
N LEU A 64 -23.86 30.64 18.29
CA LEU A 64 -24.75 31.27 17.34
C LEU A 64 -25.92 30.33 17.02
N MET A 65 -27.13 30.83 17.25
CA MET A 65 -28.39 30.19 16.89
C MET A 65 -29.01 30.98 15.74
N VAL A 66 -29.41 30.27 14.69
CA VAL A 66 -30.07 30.88 13.52
C VAL A 66 -31.42 30.24 13.35
N TYR A 67 -32.47 31.06 13.35
CA TYR A 67 -33.83 30.62 13.10
C TYR A 67 -34.37 31.21 11.80
N GLU A 68 -35.25 30.45 11.16
CA GLU A 68 -35.99 30.83 9.97
C GLU A 68 -37.48 30.80 10.30
N ARG A 69 -38.19 31.89 10.05
CA ARG A 69 -39.63 32.04 10.33
C ARG A 69 -40.40 32.32 9.06
N HIS A 70 -41.35 31.44 8.75
CA HIS A 70 -42.23 31.57 7.59
C HIS A 70 -43.51 32.31 7.99
N VAL A 71 -43.76 33.47 7.37
CA VAL A 71 -44.91 34.33 7.70
C VAL A 71 -46.24 33.64 7.39
N LYS A 72 -46.32 32.88 6.28
CA LYS A 72 -47.58 32.24 5.85
C LYS A 72 -47.98 31.00 6.64
N THR A 73 -47.00 30.16 6.97
CA THR A 73 -47.25 28.86 7.61
C THR A 73 -47.00 28.87 9.11
N ASN A 74 -46.49 29.98 9.65
CA ASN A 74 -45.98 30.09 11.01
C ASN A 74 -45.01 28.94 11.37
N ALA A 75 -44.26 28.47 10.37
CA ALA A 75 -43.28 27.41 10.56
C ALA A 75 -41.97 28.03 11.02
N LYS A 76 -41.40 27.47 12.10
CA LYS A 76 -40.10 27.85 12.63
C LYS A 76 -39.10 26.74 12.35
N PHE A 77 -37.96 27.12 11.78
CA PHE A 77 -36.82 26.22 11.57
C PHE A 77 -35.61 26.72 12.34
N GLU A 78 -34.84 25.80 12.89
CA GLU A 78 -33.56 26.07 13.54
C GLU A 78 -32.43 25.48 12.70
N LEU A 79 -31.38 26.26 12.45
CA LEU A 79 -30.18 25.78 11.77
C LEU A 79 -29.33 24.97 12.75
N ILE A 80 -29.15 23.68 12.47
CA ILE A 80 -28.33 22.78 13.26
C ILE A 80 -26.89 22.81 12.74
N PRO A 81 -25.88 23.08 13.60
CA PRO A 81 -24.48 23.04 13.22
C PRO A 81 -24.04 21.66 12.71
N PRO A 82 -23.11 21.62 11.74
CA PRO A 82 -22.58 20.36 11.22
C PRO A 82 -21.86 19.54 12.29
N SER A 83 -21.28 20.18 13.31
CA SER A 83 -20.59 19.52 14.42
C SER A 83 -21.51 18.61 15.25
N CYS A 84 -22.83 18.86 15.23
CA CYS A 84 -23.79 17.97 15.87
C CYS A 84 -23.94 16.61 15.18
N PHE A 85 -23.45 16.48 13.93
CA PHE A 85 -23.54 15.26 13.14
C PHE A 85 -22.18 14.60 12.90
N GLU A 86 -21.12 15.12 13.51
CA GLU A 86 -19.79 14.53 13.44
C GLU A 86 -19.87 13.07 13.87
N THR A 87 -19.35 12.16 13.03
CA THR A 87 -19.39 10.70 13.17
C THR A 87 -20.74 10.00 12.96
N GLU A 88 -21.89 10.70 13.05
CA GLU A 88 -23.20 10.08 12.87
C GLU A 88 -23.64 10.00 11.41
N LEU A 89 -23.40 11.07 10.64
CA LEU A 89 -23.79 11.14 9.24
C LEU A 89 -22.61 10.87 8.30
N PRO A 90 -22.86 10.35 7.09
CA PRO A 90 -21.89 10.36 6.01
C PRO A 90 -21.43 11.79 5.69
N ASP A 91 -20.14 11.94 5.33
CA ASP A 91 -19.52 13.22 5.04
C ASP A 91 -20.29 13.99 3.97
N ILE A 92 -20.73 13.34 2.89
CA ILE A 92 -21.50 13.98 1.81
C ILE A 92 -22.79 14.66 2.27
N LEU A 93 -23.45 14.13 3.32
CA LEU A 93 -24.67 14.72 3.87
C LEU A 93 -24.33 15.91 4.76
N VAL A 94 -23.18 15.89 5.43
CA VAL A 94 -22.72 17.00 6.27
C VAL A 94 -22.12 18.12 5.42
N SER A 95 -21.27 17.76 4.45
CA SER A 95 -20.44 18.65 3.63
C SER A 95 -21.26 19.46 2.62
N ASN A 96 -22.28 18.85 2.00
CA ASN A 96 -23.00 19.45 0.87
C ASN A 96 -24.36 20.03 1.24
N TYR A 97 -24.83 19.86 2.48
CA TYR A 97 -26.14 20.32 2.92
C TYR A 97 -26.07 21.21 4.17
N SER A 98 -27.05 22.09 4.28
CA SER A 98 -27.42 22.78 5.52
C SER A 98 -28.58 22.04 6.19
N HIS A 99 -28.58 21.99 7.52
CA HIS A 99 -29.48 21.15 8.30
C HIS A 99 -30.51 22.00 9.05
N TRP A 100 -31.77 21.92 8.66
CA TRP A 100 -32.83 22.79 9.18
C TRP A 100 -33.88 22.00 9.95
N TRP A 101 -33.94 22.20 11.25
CA TRP A 101 -34.88 21.52 12.14
C TRP A 101 -36.22 22.24 12.17
N ASN A 102 -37.26 21.62 11.60
CA ASN A 102 -38.62 22.12 11.64
C ASN A 102 -39.27 21.82 13.00
N GLU A 103 -39.50 22.85 13.80
CA GLU A 103 -40.07 22.70 15.14
C GLU A 103 -41.51 22.17 15.11
N ASN A 104 -42.31 22.52 14.10
CA ASN A 104 -43.72 22.17 14.00
C ASN A 104 -43.87 20.69 13.59
N ARG A 105 -43.12 20.28 12.55
CA ARG A 105 -43.20 18.93 11.98
C ARG A 105 -42.26 17.92 12.65
N LYS A 106 -41.31 18.39 13.47
CA LYS A 106 -40.27 17.59 14.14
C LYS A 106 -39.44 16.78 13.13
N ILE A 107 -39.08 17.42 12.03
CA ILE A 107 -38.26 16.86 10.95
C ILE A 107 -37.02 17.72 10.72
N LEU A 108 -35.90 17.10 10.40
CA LEU A 108 -34.70 17.81 9.95
C LEU A 108 -34.65 17.75 8.42
N GLU A 109 -34.59 18.90 7.78
CA GLU A 109 -34.53 19.04 6.33
C GLU A 109 -33.07 19.27 5.89
N PHE A 110 -32.62 18.50 4.91
CA PHE A 110 -31.33 18.69 4.26
C PHE A 110 -31.56 19.58 3.04
N ARG A 111 -31.10 20.83 3.13
CA ARG A 111 -31.21 21.84 2.07
C ARG A 111 -29.84 22.07 1.43
N PRO A 112 -29.76 22.55 0.18
CA PRO A 112 -28.49 22.98 -0.40
C PRO A 112 -27.68 23.82 0.60
N ILE A 113 -26.36 23.63 0.61
CA ILE A 113 -25.49 24.32 1.58
C ILE A 113 -25.51 25.84 1.40
N HIS A 114 -25.61 26.33 0.17
CA HIS A 114 -25.54 27.76 -0.12
C HIS A 114 -26.92 28.41 -0.16
N PHE A 115 -27.10 29.45 0.64
CA PHE A 115 -28.33 30.26 0.71
C PHE A 115 -28.79 30.84 -0.63
N GLN A 116 -27.84 31.14 -1.54
CA GLN A 116 -28.12 31.72 -2.86
C GLN A 116 -28.65 30.70 -3.87
N ASP A 117 -28.68 29.41 -3.53
CA ASP A 117 -29.24 28.40 -4.42
C ASP A 117 -30.74 28.68 -4.63
N SER A 118 -31.16 28.78 -5.89
CA SER A 118 -32.56 28.90 -6.31
C SER A 118 -33.47 27.84 -5.68
N ASN A 119 -32.89 26.68 -5.37
CA ASN A 119 -33.56 25.52 -4.83
C ASN A 119 -33.47 25.40 -3.31
N PHE A 120 -32.91 26.38 -2.61
CA PHE A 120 -32.64 26.33 -1.17
C PHE A 120 -33.87 25.93 -0.33
N LEU A 121 -35.06 26.46 -0.65
CA LEU A 121 -36.31 26.16 0.06
C LEU A 121 -37.16 25.06 -0.60
N SER A 122 -37.05 24.90 -1.92
CA SER A 122 -37.92 24.02 -2.71
C SER A 122 -37.37 22.59 -2.78
N HIS A 123 -36.06 22.43 -2.91
CA HIS A 123 -35.43 21.14 -3.05
C HIS A 123 -35.05 20.57 -1.69
N LYS A 124 -35.77 19.53 -1.30
CA LYS A 124 -35.49 18.74 -0.11
C LYS A 124 -35.02 17.39 -0.62
N SER A 125 -33.72 17.14 -0.67
CA SER A 125 -33.22 15.84 -1.16
C SER A 125 -33.43 14.74 -0.11
N TYR A 126 -33.19 15.10 1.16
CA TYR A 126 -33.27 14.19 2.30
C TYR A 126 -34.02 14.83 3.47
N ILE A 127 -34.72 14.00 4.25
CA ILE A 127 -35.36 14.37 5.51
C ILE A 127 -35.01 13.33 6.57
N LEU A 128 -34.66 13.78 7.78
CA LEU A 128 -34.56 12.94 8.97
C LEU A 128 -35.79 13.12 9.85
N LEU A 129 -36.41 11.99 10.22
CA LEU A 129 -37.53 11.93 11.15
C LEU A 129 -37.00 11.59 12.55
N ARG A 130 -37.33 12.41 13.58
CA ARG A 130 -36.82 12.39 14.98
C ARG A 130 -36.71 11.02 15.67
N LYS A 131 -37.39 9.97 15.19
CA LYS A 131 -37.45 8.64 15.81
C LYS A 131 -37.46 7.47 14.81
N ARG A 132 -37.09 7.70 13.54
CA ARG A 132 -37.24 6.67 12.51
C ARG A 132 -35.97 6.49 11.70
N TYR A 133 -35.86 7.21 10.59
CA TYR A 133 -34.85 6.99 9.56
C TYR A 133 -34.59 8.31 8.82
N ILE A 134 -33.42 8.42 8.21
CA ILE A 134 -33.18 9.41 7.15
C ILE A 134 -33.70 8.81 5.86
N MET A 135 -34.46 9.59 5.10
CA MET A 135 -35.10 9.12 3.88
C MET A 135 -34.99 10.15 2.77
N THR A 136 -34.93 9.69 1.52
CA THR A 136 -35.06 10.55 0.35
C THR A 136 -36.49 11.09 0.25
N CYS A 137 -36.65 12.30 -0.28
CA CYS A 137 -37.97 12.93 -0.43
C CYS A 137 -38.74 12.48 -1.68
N ASN A 138 -38.14 11.64 -2.53
CA ASN A 138 -38.79 11.15 -3.73
C ASN A 138 -40.01 10.28 -3.33
N THR A 139 -41.20 10.68 -3.77
CA THR A 139 -42.46 10.00 -3.46
C THR A 139 -42.61 8.66 -4.16
N GLU A 140 -41.97 8.49 -5.33
CA GLU A 140 -42.07 7.28 -6.15
C GLU A 140 -41.03 6.23 -5.72
N ASN A 141 -39.84 6.66 -5.30
CA ASN A 141 -38.79 5.76 -4.82
C ASN A 141 -38.15 6.27 -3.52
N ARG A 142 -38.72 5.87 -2.40
CA ARG A 142 -38.26 6.22 -1.05
C ARG A 142 -37.13 5.30 -0.63
N GLN A 143 -35.97 5.90 -0.39
CA GLN A 143 -34.78 5.17 0.07
C GLN A 143 -34.43 5.59 1.49
N TYR A 144 -34.03 4.62 2.31
CA TYR A 144 -33.72 4.82 3.73
C TYR A 144 -32.21 4.70 3.98
N LEU A 145 -31.60 5.70 4.62
CA LEU A 145 -30.21 5.61 5.03
C LEU A 145 -30.05 4.55 6.12
N ILE A 146 -29.12 3.64 5.92
CA ILE A 146 -28.72 2.67 6.93
C ILE A 146 -27.79 3.35 7.93
N ASN A 147 -28.07 3.19 9.22
CA ASN A 147 -27.22 3.72 10.27
C ASN A 147 -25.81 3.10 10.21
N ARG A 148 -24.78 3.95 10.20
CA ARG A 148 -23.36 3.56 10.18
C ARG A 148 -22.96 2.72 11.39
N SER A 149 -23.57 2.95 12.55
CA SER A 149 -23.31 2.15 13.76
C SER A 149 -24.01 0.79 13.75
N SER A 150 -24.85 0.50 12.75
CA SER A 150 -25.51 -0.81 12.66
C SER A 150 -24.51 -1.93 12.36
N SER A 151 -24.76 -3.11 12.93
CA SER A 151 -23.94 -4.30 12.67
C SER A 151 -23.91 -4.67 11.19
N PHE A 152 -25.01 -4.46 10.47
CA PHE A 152 -25.10 -4.68 9.03
C PHE A 152 -24.10 -3.81 8.25
N PHE A 153 -24.11 -2.49 8.49
CA PHE A 153 -23.19 -1.56 7.84
C PHE A 153 -21.74 -1.92 8.17
N GLN A 154 -21.43 -2.09 9.46
CA GLN A 154 -20.07 -2.35 9.94
C GLN A 154 -19.50 -3.67 9.38
N ASN A 155 -20.31 -4.71 9.26
CA ASN A 155 -19.89 -5.98 8.69
C ASN A 155 -19.54 -5.86 7.20
N LEU A 156 -20.38 -5.19 6.41
CA LEU A 156 -20.11 -4.96 4.98
C LEU A 156 -18.90 -4.04 4.77
N PHE A 157 -18.83 -2.95 5.54
CA PHE A 157 -17.73 -1.98 5.46
C PHE A 157 -16.39 -2.64 5.76
N LYS A 158 -16.27 -3.32 6.92
CA LYS A 158 -15.01 -3.97 7.33
C LYS A 158 -14.61 -5.13 6.41
N ARG A 159 -15.57 -5.83 5.81
CA ARG A 159 -15.28 -6.95 4.92
C ARG A 159 -14.78 -6.49 3.55
N TYR A 160 -15.38 -5.44 2.98
CA TYR A 160 -15.15 -5.06 1.58
C TYR A 160 -14.65 -3.61 1.42
N PHE A 161 -15.37 -2.64 1.98
CA PHE A 161 -15.21 -1.23 1.60
C PHE A 161 -14.09 -0.49 2.33
N ILE A 162 -13.63 -0.99 3.49
CA ILE A 162 -12.45 -0.47 4.21
C ILE A 162 -11.16 -0.50 3.35
N ARG A 163 -11.16 -1.32 2.29
CA ARG A 163 -10.04 -1.45 1.34
C ARG A 163 -10.02 -0.34 0.28
N LEU A 164 -11.10 0.43 0.15
CA LEU A 164 -11.24 1.47 -0.87
C LEU A 164 -11.31 2.87 -0.28
N ASP A 165 -12.00 3.02 0.85
CA ASP A 165 -12.28 4.34 1.43
C ASP A 165 -12.50 4.27 2.95
N ASP A 166 -12.47 5.45 3.58
CA ASP A 166 -12.74 5.61 5.00
C ASP A 166 -14.25 5.61 5.28
N GLU A 167 -14.63 5.20 6.49
CA GLU A 167 -16.04 5.03 6.87
C GLU A 167 -16.93 6.26 6.61
N PRO A 168 -16.50 7.52 6.88
CA PRO A 168 -17.32 8.70 6.64
C PRO A 168 -17.72 8.90 5.17
N TYR A 169 -16.95 8.37 4.22
CA TYR A 169 -17.18 8.52 2.78
C TYR A 169 -18.01 7.37 2.20
N VAL A 170 -18.45 6.41 3.03
CA VAL A 170 -19.30 5.30 2.61
C VAL A 170 -20.70 5.45 3.20
N TYR A 171 -21.72 5.40 2.35
CA TYR A 171 -23.12 5.40 2.81
C TYR A 171 -23.96 4.37 2.08
N MET A 172 -25.01 3.90 2.74
CA MET A 172 -25.88 2.86 2.21
C MET A 172 -27.34 3.29 2.27
N LEU A 173 -28.04 3.21 1.14
CA LEU A 173 -29.44 3.54 0.97
C LEU A 173 -30.23 2.28 0.68
N ARG A 174 -31.20 1.94 1.53
CA ARG A 174 -32.10 0.81 1.36
C ARG A 174 -33.33 1.21 0.54
N ASP A 175 -33.56 0.51 -0.56
CA ASP A 175 -34.76 0.55 -1.38
C ASP A 175 -35.36 -0.88 -1.38
N ASN A 176 -36.39 -1.11 -0.57
CA ASN A 176 -37.04 -2.41 -0.42
C ASN A 176 -36.02 -3.55 -0.07
N ASP A 177 -35.79 -4.45 -1.03
CA ASP A 177 -34.87 -5.59 -0.96
C ASP A 177 -33.49 -5.31 -1.55
N LEU A 178 -33.26 -4.10 -2.05
CA LEU A 178 -32.00 -3.64 -2.62
C LEU A 178 -31.35 -2.62 -1.69
N ILE A 179 -30.04 -2.71 -1.54
CA ILE A 179 -29.25 -1.73 -0.79
C ILE A 179 -28.22 -1.14 -1.75
N HIS A 180 -28.33 0.15 -2.00
CA HIS A 180 -27.38 0.93 -2.77
C HIS A 180 -26.25 1.38 -1.87
N ILE A 181 -25.02 1.01 -2.20
CA ILE A 181 -23.82 1.32 -1.43
C ILE A 181 -23.03 2.32 -2.26
N HIS A 182 -22.68 3.46 -1.66
CA HIS A 182 -22.05 4.57 -2.35
C HIS A 182 -20.74 4.93 -1.65
N LEU A 183 -19.67 5.07 -2.44
CA LEU A 183 -18.38 5.57 -1.97
C LEU A 183 -18.21 6.98 -2.54
N SER A 184 -18.58 7.99 -1.76
CA SER A 184 -18.76 9.37 -2.24
C SER A 184 -17.50 9.97 -2.84
N ARG A 185 -16.33 9.71 -2.24
CA ARG A 185 -15.05 10.23 -2.70
C ARG A 185 -14.53 9.52 -3.95
N LEU A 186 -14.98 8.29 -4.23
CA LEU A 186 -14.63 7.54 -5.44
C LEU A 186 -15.65 7.69 -6.58
N GLY A 187 -16.89 8.10 -6.26
CA GLY A 187 -17.98 8.15 -7.23
C GLY A 187 -18.48 6.78 -7.71
N ILE A 188 -18.00 5.69 -7.14
CA ILE A 188 -18.45 4.33 -7.47
C ILE A 188 -19.60 3.90 -6.57
N ALA A 189 -20.46 3.04 -7.10
CA ALA A 189 -21.56 2.48 -6.34
C ALA A 189 -21.78 1.00 -6.59
N PHE A 190 -22.31 0.33 -5.58
CA PHE A 190 -22.64 -1.07 -5.61
C PHE A 190 -24.10 -1.27 -5.24
N LYS A 191 -24.64 -2.42 -5.61
CA LYS A 191 -26.00 -2.84 -5.27
C LYS A 191 -25.92 -4.18 -4.56
N TYR A 192 -26.34 -4.22 -3.31
CA TYR A 192 -26.52 -5.46 -2.57
C TYR A 192 -27.95 -5.95 -2.69
N ASN A 193 -28.13 -7.16 -3.20
CA ASN A 193 -29.42 -7.82 -3.29
C ASN A 193 -29.63 -8.69 -2.05
N CYS A 194 -30.58 -8.33 -1.18
CA CYS A 194 -30.83 -9.04 0.07
C CYS A 194 -31.31 -10.49 -0.13
N ARG A 195 -31.94 -10.82 -1.27
CA ARG A 195 -32.43 -12.17 -1.57
C ARG A 195 -31.28 -13.09 -1.98
N ASN A 196 -30.43 -12.59 -2.87
CA ASN A 196 -29.34 -13.38 -3.45
C ASN A 196 -28.04 -13.27 -2.63
N LYS A 197 -27.96 -12.32 -1.69
CA LYS A 197 -26.79 -11.99 -0.87
C LYS A 197 -25.53 -11.65 -1.68
N ILE A 198 -25.71 -11.16 -2.91
CA ILE A 198 -24.63 -10.78 -3.83
C ILE A 198 -24.55 -9.25 -3.90
N ILE A 199 -23.33 -8.72 -3.94
CA ILE A 199 -23.04 -7.31 -4.19
C ILE A 199 -22.58 -7.15 -5.64
N THR A 200 -23.37 -6.50 -6.48
CA THR A 200 -23.03 -6.22 -7.88
C THR A 200 -22.49 -4.80 -8.05
N SER A 201 -21.51 -4.61 -8.93
CA SER A 201 -21.05 -3.27 -9.30
C SER A 201 -22.07 -2.56 -10.20
N ARG A 202 -22.20 -1.24 -10.05
CA ARG A 202 -23.01 -0.42 -10.95
C ARG A 202 -22.21 -0.02 -12.19
N GLU A 203 -20.94 0.27 -12.03
CA GLU A 203 -20.04 0.72 -13.10
C GLU A 203 -19.55 -0.43 -13.98
N TYR A 204 -19.40 -1.64 -13.41
CA TYR A 204 -19.00 -2.84 -14.15
C TYR A 204 -20.16 -3.84 -14.20
N SER A 205 -20.89 -3.84 -15.31
CA SER A 205 -21.95 -4.81 -15.57
C SER A 205 -21.43 -6.24 -15.48
N ASP A 206 -22.29 -7.16 -15.06
CA ASP A 206 -21.99 -8.59 -14.91
C ASP A 206 -20.84 -8.93 -13.96
N MET A 207 -20.44 -7.99 -13.11
CA MET A 207 -19.42 -8.18 -12.08
C MET A 207 -20.00 -8.07 -10.68
N TYR A 208 -19.58 -8.97 -9.79
CA TYR A 208 -19.90 -8.94 -8.36
C TYR A 208 -18.64 -8.89 -7.50
N ILE A 209 -18.75 -8.42 -6.27
CA ILE A 209 -17.65 -8.42 -5.32
C ILE A 209 -17.35 -9.87 -4.91
N ASP A 210 -16.13 -10.34 -5.17
CA ASP A 210 -15.73 -11.70 -4.79
C ASP A 210 -15.77 -11.87 -3.27
N GLU A 211 -16.23 -13.02 -2.78
CA GLU A 211 -16.22 -13.28 -1.34
C GLU A 211 -14.81 -13.47 -0.82
N ASP A 212 -13.94 -14.02 -1.67
CA ASP A 212 -12.51 -14.11 -1.43
C ASP A 212 -11.82 -12.90 -2.08
N GLN A 213 -11.41 -11.96 -1.24
CA GLN A 213 -10.73 -10.74 -1.65
C GLN A 213 -9.21 -10.94 -1.82
N TRP A 214 -8.72 -12.17 -1.71
CA TRP A 214 -7.35 -12.51 -2.05
C TRP A 214 -7.23 -12.64 -3.59
N PHE A 215 -6.27 -11.95 -4.20
CA PHE A 215 -6.16 -11.94 -5.67
C PHE A 215 -4.86 -12.45 -6.28
N GLY A 216 -3.73 -12.54 -5.57
CA GLY A 216 -2.57 -13.16 -6.22
C GLY A 216 -1.21 -12.79 -5.71
N THR A 217 -1.15 -11.49 -5.67
CA THR A 217 -0.03 -10.62 -5.99
C THR A 217 -0.26 -9.39 -5.13
N LEU A 218 0.70 -8.47 -5.08
CA LEU A 218 0.62 -7.30 -4.22
C LEU A 218 0.31 -7.71 -2.77
N THR A 219 0.94 -8.79 -2.27
CA THR A 219 0.53 -9.53 -1.05
C THR A 219 0.43 -8.66 0.20
N SER A 220 1.19 -7.57 0.29
CA SER A 220 1.13 -6.59 1.39
C SER A 220 0.10 -5.49 1.24
N LEU A 221 -0.54 -5.37 0.08
CA LEU A 221 -1.45 -4.27 -0.22
C LEU A 221 -2.78 -4.48 0.51
N LYS A 222 -3.12 -3.55 1.41
CA LYS A 222 -4.41 -3.54 2.13
C LYS A 222 -5.55 -3.02 1.26
N SER A 223 -5.22 -2.18 0.28
CA SER A 223 -6.18 -1.48 -0.56
C SER A 223 -6.46 -2.25 -1.85
N GLY A 224 -7.73 -2.36 -2.22
CA GLY A 224 -8.12 -3.11 -3.41
C GLY A 224 -9.40 -3.89 -3.20
N LEU A 225 -10.33 -3.79 -4.16
CA LEU A 225 -11.57 -4.55 -4.17
C LEU A 225 -11.62 -5.42 -5.42
N LEU A 226 -11.66 -6.73 -5.21
CA LEU A 226 -11.72 -7.72 -6.27
C LEU A 226 -13.17 -7.97 -6.70
N LEU A 227 -13.39 -7.90 -8.01
CA LEU A 227 -14.64 -8.21 -8.68
C LEU A 227 -14.47 -9.42 -9.59
N SER A 228 -15.48 -10.29 -9.58
CA SER A 228 -15.54 -11.52 -10.36
C SER A 228 -16.80 -11.55 -11.25
N PRO A 229 -16.76 -12.24 -12.41
CA PRO A 229 -17.93 -12.35 -13.29
C PRO A 229 -19.08 -13.17 -12.68
N ILE A 230 -20.31 -12.65 -12.75
CA ILE A 230 -21.52 -13.28 -12.19
C ILE A 230 -21.79 -14.68 -12.78
N ALA A 231 -21.47 -14.90 -14.05
CA ALA A 231 -21.69 -16.18 -14.74
C ALA A 231 -21.02 -17.39 -14.06
N VAL A 232 -20.00 -17.15 -13.23
CA VAL A 232 -19.17 -18.20 -12.61
C VAL A 232 -19.69 -18.60 -11.22
N ILE A 233 -20.67 -17.90 -10.64
CA ILE A 233 -21.18 -18.13 -9.27
C ILE A 233 -21.64 -19.58 -9.04
N ASN A 234 -22.17 -20.24 -10.08
CA ASN A 234 -22.70 -21.60 -9.99
C ASN A 234 -21.74 -22.69 -10.52
N GLN A 235 -20.52 -22.33 -10.93
CA GLN A 235 -19.56 -23.29 -11.48
C GLN A 235 -18.68 -23.86 -10.37
N LYS A 236 -18.64 -25.20 -10.26
CA LYS A 236 -17.82 -25.91 -9.26
C LYS A 236 -16.30 -25.67 -9.44
N ASN A 237 -15.87 -25.34 -10.66
CA ASN A 237 -14.49 -24.97 -10.98
C ASN A 237 -14.45 -23.47 -11.27
N ARG A 238 -14.08 -22.66 -10.28
CA ARG A 238 -13.95 -21.20 -10.38
C ARG A 238 -12.72 -20.79 -11.21
N HIS A 239 -12.75 -21.07 -12.51
CA HIS A 239 -11.78 -20.50 -13.45
C HIS A 239 -12.36 -19.20 -14.00
N TYR A 240 -11.98 -18.08 -13.40
CA TYR A 240 -12.39 -16.78 -13.90
C TYR A 240 -11.51 -16.42 -15.11
N LEU A 241 -12.12 -16.13 -16.26
CA LEU A 241 -11.34 -15.72 -17.43
C LEU A 241 -10.68 -14.35 -17.19
N CYS A 242 -11.45 -13.41 -16.62
CA CYS A 242 -10.99 -12.07 -16.26
C CYS A 242 -11.70 -11.60 -14.98
N ARG A 243 -10.93 -11.32 -13.92
CA ARG A 243 -11.40 -10.59 -12.74
C ARG A 243 -10.95 -9.13 -12.83
N LYS A 244 -11.60 -8.24 -12.09
CA LYS A 244 -11.23 -6.82 -12.03
C LYS A 244 -10.85 -6.44 -10.60
N LEU A 245 -9.70 -5.80 -10.42
CA LEU A 245 -9.24 -5.27 -9.15
C LEU A 245 -9.37 -3.73 -9.20
N ILE A 246 -10.27 -3.18 -8.40
CA ILE A 246 -10.41 -1.74 -8.21
C ILE A 246 -9.42 -1.31 -7.13
N VAL A 247 -8.52 -0.39 -7.43
CA VAL A 247 -7.56 0.16 -6.47
C VAL A 247 -7.73 1.68 -6.41
N PRO A 248 -7.97 2.28 -5.24
CA PRO A 248 -8.09 3.73 -5.14
C PRO A 248 -6.75 4.40 -5.46
N PHE A 249 -6.78 5.62 -6.00
CA PHE A 249 -5.56 6.39 -6.20
C PHE A 249 -5.23 7.27 -4.99
N GLY A 250 -3.94 7.41 -4.71
CA GLY A 250 -3.41 8.17 -3.59
C GLY A 250 -1.93 7.87 -3.35
N GLN A 251 -1.38 8.43 -2.27
CA GLN A 251 0.02 8.26 -1.90
C GLN A 251 0.25 6.85 -1.32
N VAL A 252 1.17 6.10 -1.90
CA VAL A 252 1.47 4.73 -1.45
C VAL A 252 2.48 4.80 -0.31
N GLN A 253 2.12 4.22 0.83
CA GLN A 253 2.96 4.18 2.03
C GLN A 253 3.20 2.74 2.46
N ALA A 254 4.44 2.45 2.82
CA ALA A 254 4.83 1.19 3.44
C ALA A 254 5.00 1.42 4.95
N LEU A 255 4.39 0.53 5.75
CA LEU A 255 4.45 0.53 7.20
C LEU A 255 5.06 -0.79 7.64
N LYS A 256 6.18 -0.70 8.36
CA LYS A 256 6.79 -1.86 9.03
C LYS A 256 6.12 -2.04 10.39
N LYS A 257 5.46 -3.18 10.62
CA LYS A 257 5.05 -3.57 11.97
C LYS A 257 6.19 -4.31 12.64
N SER A 258 6.42 -4.07 13.94
CA SER A 258 7.47 -4.71 14.72
C SER A 258 7.33 -6.23 14.81
N ASP A 259 6.09 -6.74 14.70
CA ASP A 259 5.74 -8.14 14.90
C ASP A 259 5.53 -8.95 13.61
N ASP A 260 5.67 -8.32 12.43
CA ASP A 260 5.35 -8.97 11.15
C ASP A 260 6.61 -9.02 10.26
N ASP A 261 6.89 -10.21 9.69
CA ASP A 261 8.00 -10.41 8.77
C ASP A 261 7.74 -9.73 7.41
N HIS A 262 6.49 -9.34 7.14
CA HIS A 262 6.08 -8.66 5.92
C HIS A 262 5.56 -7.25 6.22
N GLN A 263 5.99 -6.28 5.41
CA GLN A 263 5.45 -4.93 5.53
C GLN A 263 3.99 -4.85 5.09
N ILE A 264 3.31 -3.79 5.52
CA ILE A 264 1.94 -3.47 5.12
C ILE A 264 1.98 -2.25 4.20
N VAL A 265 1.33 -2.35 3.04
CA VAL A 265 1.21 -1.23 2.10
C VAL A 265 -0.21 -0.69 2.14
N THR A 266 -0.33 0.62 2.36
CA THR A 266 -1.60 1.34 2.41
C THR A 266 -1.58 2.52 1.45
N ILE A 267 -2.75 2.89 0.93
CA ILE A 267 -2.92 4.04 0.05
C ILE A 267 -3.58 5.16 0.85
N GLU A 268 -2.83 6.23 1.08
CA GLU A 268 -3.30 7.40 1.81
C GLU A 268 -3.98 8.40 0.88
N ARG A 269 -5.18 8.85 1.26
CA ARG A 269 -6.04 9.73 0.46
C ARG A 269 -6.39 11.02 1.18
N LYS A 270 -5.44 11.62 1.90
CA LYS A 270 -5.67 12.83 2.73
C LYS A 270 -6.07 14.08 1.93
N SER A 271 -5.79 14.14 0.63
CA SER A 271 -6.04 15.33 -0.19
C SER A 271 -7.39 15.27 -0.93
N THR A 272 -8.06 16.42 -1.04
CA THR A 272 -9.19 16.65 -1.97
C THR A 272 -8.74 16.61 -3.44
N SER A 273 -7.44 16.51 -3.71
CA SER A 273 -6.90 16.36 -5.07
C SER A 273 -7.25 15.04 -5.74
N PHE A 274 -7.58 13.98 -4.99
CA PHE A 274 -7.78 12.62 -5.52
C PHE A 274 -9.26 12.18 -5.56
N ILE A 275 -10.19 13.14 -5.61
CA ILE A 275 -11.62 12.85 -5.68
C ILE A 275 -11.92 12.24 -7.05
N HIS A 276 -12.66 11.12 -7.07
CA HIS A 276 -13.00 10.32 -8.25
C HIS A 276 -11.83 9.59 -8.93
N GLU A 277 -10.65 9.55 -8.31
CA GLU A 277 -9.48 8.88 -8.89
C GLU A 277 -9.30 7.46 -8.33
N TYR A 278 -9.38 6.48 -9.21
CA TYR A 278 -9.06 5.07 -8.96
C TYR A 278 -8.64 4.40 -10.26
N PHE A 279 -7.92 3.30 -10.14
CA PHE A 279 -7.54 2.46 -11.27
C PHE A 279 -8.24 1.11 -11.20
N VAL A 280 -8.46 0.55 -12.38
CA VAL A 280 -8.93 -0.82 -12.51
C VAL A 280 -7.87 -1.64 -13.21
N PHE A 281 -7.55 -2.77 -12.58
CA PHE A 281 -6.58 -3.71 -13.10
C PHE A 281 -7.29 -5.02 -13.46
N ILE A 282 -7.03 -5.54 -14.66
CA ILE A 282 -7.57 -6.82 -15.11
C ILE A 282 -6.64 -7.92 -14.64
N LEU A 283 -7.21 -8.87 -13.91
CA LEU A 283 -6.52 -10.04 -13.38
C LEU A 283 -6.90 -11.23 -14.26
N ASN A 284 -5.95 -11.68 -15.08
CA ASN A 284 -6.14 -12.76 -16.04
C ASN A 284 -5.58 -14.07 -15.48
N ASP A 285 -6.46 -14.93 -14.97
CA ASP A 285 -6.03 -16.15 -14.25
C ASP A 285 -5.33 -17.17 -15.16
N ARG A 286 -5.63 -17.14 -16.47
CA ARG A 286 -4.98 -18.02 -17.45
C ARG A 286 -3.53 -17.59 -17.71
N LEU A 287 -3.31 -16.29 -17.90
CA LEU A 287 -1.98 -15.74 -18.16
C LEU A 287 -1.19 -15.51 -16.87
N ARG A 288 -1.86 -15.50 -15.72
CA ARG A 288 -1.27 -15.18 -14.41
C ARG A 288 -0.68 -13.77 -14.37
N ILE A 289 -1.35 -12.82 -15.03
CA ILE A 289 -0.90 -11.43 -15.15
C ILE A 289 -1.96 -10.49 -14.59
N LEU A 290 -1.49 -9.44 -13.91
CA LEU A 290 -2.26 -8.24 -13.58
C LEU A 290 -1.93 -7.14 -14.58
N GLN A 291 -2.93 -6.66 -15.31
CA GLN A 291 -2.78 -5.70 -16.41
C GLN A 291 -3.53 -4.40 -16.11
N PRO A 292 -2.97 -3.24 -16.45
CA PRO A 292 -3.69 -1.98 -16.40
C PRO A 292 -4.71 -1.88 -17.54
N THR A 293 -5.84 -1.23 -17.27
CA THR A 293 -6.87 -1.01 -18.28
C THR A 293 -6.56 0.21 -19.13
N ASP A 294 -6.19 1.33 -18.52
CA ASP A 294 -6.19 2.63 -19.19
C ASP A 294 -5.09 3.57 -18.66
N SER A 295 -4.58 4.40 -19.58
CA SER A 295 -3.58 5.48 -19.42
C SER A 295 -2.16 5.09 -18.95
N PRO A 296 -1.12 5.85 -19.37
CA PRO A 296 0.24 5.67 -18.84
C PRO A 296 0.33 5.77 -17.33
N THR A 297 -0.48 6.63 -16.71
CA THR A 297 -0.58 6.77 -15.26
C THR A 297 -1.01 5.46 -14.60
N GLY A 298 -1.94 4.71 -15.18
CA GLY A 298 -2.38 3.41 -14.66
C GLY A 298 -1.27 2.35 -14.72
N TRP A 299 -0.46 2.34 -15.79
CA TRP A 299 0.72 1.48 -15.90
C TRP A 299 1.77 1.82 -14.84
N LEU A 300 2.08 3.10 -14.69
CA LEU A 300 3.05 3.60 -13.71
C LEU A 300 2.57 3.36 -12.29
N TYR A 301 1.28 3.53 -12.01
CA TYR A 301 0.72 3.26 -10.69
C TYR A 301 0.76 1.77 -10.35
N LEU A 302 0.45 0.89 -11.31
CA LEU A 302 0.60 -0.54 -11.11
C LEU A 302 2.06 -0.94 -10.87
N ALA A 303 3.01 -0.33 -11.59
CA ALA A 303 4.44 -0.53 -11.37
C ALA A 303 4.84 -0.09 -9.94
N LEU A 304 4.40 1.09 -9.50
CA LEU A 304 4.60 1.59 -8.14
C LEU A 304 4.06 0.60 -7.08
N LEU A 305 2.85 0.07 -7.26
CA LEU A 305 2.27 -0.90 -6.34
C LEU A 305 3.10 -2.19 -6.27
N HIS A 306 3.58 -2.71 -7.40
CA HIS A 306 4.46 -3.87 -7.44
C HIS A 306 5.82 -3.58 -6.78
N ALA A 307 6.44 -2.43 -7.07
CA ALA A 307 7.68 -2.01 -6.44
C ALA A 307 7.53 -1.92 -4.91
N MET A 308 6.46 -1.28 -4.44
CA MET A 308 6.17 -1.09 -3.03
C MET A 308 5.69 -2.37 -2.33
N THR A 309 5.30 -3.41 -3.05
CA THR A 309 4.91 -4.70 -2.45
C THR A 309 5.96 -5.78 -2.68
N SER A 310 7.16 -5.40 -3.13
CA SER A 310 8.24 -6.32 -3.48
C SER A 310 8.79 -7.08 -2.27
N HIS A 311 8.90 -8.40 -2.41
CA HIS A 311 9.48 -9.30 -1.43
C HIS A 311 10.58 -10.12 -2.12
N PRO A 312 11.62 -10.61 -1.40
CA PRO A 312 12.66 -11.47 -2.00
C PRO A 312 12.13 -12.77 -2.61
N LEU A 313 10.94 -13.20 -2.20
CA LEU A 313 10.26 -14.37 -2.76
C LEU A 313 9.23 -13.94 -3.81
N PRO A 314 9.13 -14.66 -4.94
CA PRO A 314 8.10 -14.41 -5.94
C PRO A 314 6.69 -14.55 -5.36
N ASP A 315 5.74 -13.74 -5.84
CA ASP A 315 4.35 -13.88 -5.48
C ASP A 315 3.71 -15.13 -6.12
N GLN A 316 2.71 -15.70 -5.45
CA GLN A 316 2.13 -16.99 -5.83
C GLN A 316 1.38 -16.95 -7.16
N TYR A 317 0.97 -15.76 -7.60
CA TYR A 317 0.14 -15.62 -8.78
C TYR A 317 0.97 -15.38 -10.02
N THR A 318 1.83 -14.36 -10.03
CA THR A 318 2.65 -14.01 -11.18
C THR A 318 3.89 -14.90 -11.29
N GLY A 319 4.34 -15.51 -10.19
CA GLY A 319 5.61 -16.24 -10.14
C GLY A 319 6.83 -15.33 -10.26
N MET A 320 6.65 -14.00 -10.12
CA MET A 320 7.69 -12.98 -10.15
C MET A 320 7.70 -12.24 -8.81
N THR A 321 8.82 -11.62 -8.47
CA THR A 321 8.87 -10.65 -7.37
C THR A 321 8.21 -9.35 -7.81
N GLY A 322 7.75 -8.55 -6.83
CA GLY A 322 7.20 -7.22 -7.10
C GLY A 322 8.20 -6.31 -7.85
N MET A 323 9.49 -6.39 -7.52
CA MET A 323 10.53 -5.65 -8.25
C MET A 323 10.62 -6.06 -9.73
N GLU A 324 10.74 -7.35 -10.01
CA GLU A 324 10.80 -7.86 -11.39
C GLU A 324 9.57 -7.43 -12.20
N ARG A 325 8.38 -7.55 -11.60
CA ARG A 325 7.13 -7.14 -12.26
C ARG A 325 7.04 -5.63 -12.45
N SER A 326 7.54 -4.83 -11.50
CA SER A 326 7.61 -3.38 -11.66
C SER A 326 8.53 -2.98 -12.81
N PHE A 327 9.72 -3.55 -12.91
CA PHE A 327 10.65 -3.26 -14.01
C PHE A 327 10.07 -3.69 -15.36
N GLN A 328 9.43 -4.85 -15.42
CA GLN A 328 8.74 -5.29 -16.62
C GLN A 328 7.64 -4.31 -17.07
N LEU A 329 6.90 -3.72 -16.13
CA LEU A 329 5.89 -2.70 -16.43
C LEU A 329 6.52 -1.38 -16.88
N LEU A 330 7.57 -0.90 -16.20
CA LEU A 330 8.25 0.36 -16.54
C LEU A 330 8.92 0.32 -17.93
N HIS A 331 9.39 -0.85 -18.37
CA HIS A 331 9.92 -1.05 -19.72
C HIS A 331 8.83 -1.24 -20.79
N SER A 332 7.57 -1.44 -20.39
CA SER A 332 6.46 -1.55 -21.34
C SER A 332 6.20 -0.20 -21.99
N ALA A 333 5.91 -0.20 -23.29
CA ALA A 333 5.50 0.99 -24.03
C ALA A 333 4.30 1.71 -23.40
N GLY A 334 3.47 1.01 -22.63
CA GLY A 334 2.34 1.61 -21.92
C GLY A 334 2.73 2.64 -20.85
N CYS A 335 3.95 2.61 -20.32
CA CYS A 335 4.44 3.65 -19.40
C CYS A 335 4.98 4.88 -20.12
N TRP A 336 5.21 4.82 -21.43
CA TRP A 336 5.84 5.89 -22.21
C TRP A 336 4.75 6.78 -22.82
N SER A 337 5.05 8.07 -22.93
CA SER A 337 4.11 9.08 -23.41
C SER A 337 4.72 9.88 -24.55
N ASP A 338 3.90 10.18 -25.54
CA ASP A 338 4.18 11.08 -26.67
C ASP A 338 3.83 12.55 -26.36
N GLN A 339 3.44 12.81 -25.11
CA GLN A 339 3.19 14.14 -24.56
C GLN A 339 3.83 14.30 -23.17
N PRO A 340 4.09 15.52 -22.70
CA PRO A 340 4.55 15.79 -21.34
C PRO A 340 3.61 15.19 -20.29
N TYR A 341 4.16 14.48 -19.30
CA TYR A 341 3.36 13.92 -18.21
C TYR A 341 2.64 15.01 -17.41
N ASP A 342 1.39 14.73 -17.05
CA ASP A 342 0.58 15.55 -16.15
C ASP A 342 1.07 15.47 -14.70
N SER A 343 0.54 16.35 -13.83
CA SER A 343 0.96 16.44 -12.43
C SER A 343 0.74 15.14 -11.64
N ILE A 344 -0.34 14.42 -11.94
CA ILE A 344 -0.69 13.14 -11.31
C ILE A 344 0.34 12.06 -11.67
N THR A 345 0.70 11.97 -12.95
CA THR A 345 1.70 11.01 -13.42
C THR A 345 3.10 11.36 -12.89
N ARG A 346 3.47 12.64 -12.88
CA ARG A 346 4.74 13.10 -12.30
C ARG A 346 4.83 12.80 -10.81
N ASN A 347 3.75 12.95 -10.04
CA ASN A 347 3.72 12.54 -8.63
C ASN A 347 3.88 11.01 -8.45
N THR A 348 3.33 10.21 -9.36
CA THR A 348 3.51 8.74 -9.35
C THR A 348 4.97 8.38 -9.65
N LEU A 349 5.57 9.02 -10.65
CA LEU A 349 6.98 8.86 -11.01
C LEU A 349 7.91 9.31 -9.88
N LEU A 350 7.60 10.42 -9.20
CA LEU A 350 8.31 10.87 -8.00
C LEU A 350 8.32 9.80 -6.91
N GLN A 351 7.16 9.19 -6.62
CA GLN A 351 7.07 8.08 -5.67
C GLN A 351 7.96 6.90 -6.09
N ILE A 352 7.96 6.51 -7.37
CA ILE A 352 8.82 5.43 -7.88
C ILE A 352 10.31 5.79 -7.73
N ALA A 353 10.72 6.99 -8.14
CA ALA A 353 12.11 7.42 -8.08
C ALA A 353 12.65 7.39 -6.63
N THR A 354 11.84 7.82 -5.67
CA THR A 354 12.21 7.87 -4.25
C THR A 354 12.32 6.51 -3.57
N ILE A 355 11.92 5.42 -4.24
CA ILE A 355 12.21 4.04 -3.80
C ILE A 355 13.73 3.77 -3.88
N SER A 356 14.45 4.42 -4.79
CA SER A 356 15.90 4.32 -4.86
C SER A 356 16.53 4.89 -3.58
N PRO A 357 17.60 4.28 -3.06
CA PRO A 357 18.34 4.86 -1.94
C PRO A 357 18.99 6.18 -2.36
N LYS A 358 19.19 7.09 -1.39
CA LYS A 358 19.90 8.36 -1.62
C LYS A 358 21.40 8.11 -1.61
N ILE A 359 22.12 8.74 -2.53
CA ILE A 359 23.53 8.45 -2.76
C ILE A 359 24.28 9.76 -2.94
N SER A 360 25.30 9.95 -2.11
CA SER A 360 26.18 11.11 -2.15
C SER A 360 27.64 10.70 -1.89
N PHE A 361 28.56 11.62 -2.14
CA PHE A 361 29.93 11.46 -1.64
C PHE A 361 30.03 11.90 -0.18
N TYR A 362 31.00 11.33 0.54
CA TYR A 362 31.38 11.78 1.87
C TYR A 362 32.89 12.01 1.97
N PRO A 363 33.31 13.17 2.52
CA PRO A 363 32.50 14.38 2.72
C PRO A 363 32.06 14.96 1.35
N GLU A 364 30.97 15.74 1.30
CA GLU A 364 30.33 16.16 0.03
C GLU A 364 31.27 16.85 -0.99
N HIS A 365 32.31 17.51 -0.50
CA HIS A 365 33.29 18.24 -1.31
C HIS A 365 34.44 17.35 -1.84
N LEU A 366 34.49 16.07 -1.46
CA LEU A 366 35.48 15.10 -1.90
C LEU A 366 34.81 13.90 -2.56
N THR A 367 35.45 13.30 -3.55
CA THR A 367 34.95 12.09 -4.22
C THR A 367 35.58 10.81 -3.66
N CYS A 368 36.01 10.81 -2.41
CA CYS A 368 36.83 9.73 -1.82
C CYS A 368 36.03 8.56 -1.24
N MET A 369 34.79 8.79 -0.77
CA MET A 369 33.94 7.75 -0.20
C MET A 369 32.49 7.89 -0.65
N VAL A 370 31.82 6.77 -0.88
CA VAL A 370 30.39 6.73 -1.22
C VAL A 370 29.57 6.54 0.05
N LYS A 371 28.55 7.39 0.23
CA LYS A 371 27.55 7.27 1.29
C LYS A 371 26.22 6.85 0.67
N ILE A 372 25.69 5.72 1.14
CA ILE A 372 24.37 5.21 0.74
C ILE A 372 23.44 5.41 1.93
N ASP A 373 22.49 6.30 1.78
CA ASP A 373 21.43 6.56 2.75
C ASP A 373 20.18 5.79 2.31
N TRP A 374 20.05 4.56 2.82
CA TRP A 374 18.88 3.72 2.61
C TRP A 374 17.65 4.34 3.29
N ASN A 375 16.47 4.15 2.71
CA ASN A 375 15.20 4.59 3.28
C ASN A 375 14.72 3.64 4.41
N GLU A 376 15.59 3.31 5.38
CA GLU A 376 15.36 2.25 6.37
C GLU A 376 14.13 2.47 7.26
N ASN A 377 13.81 3.74 7.53
CA ASN A 377 12.67 4.12 8.36
C ASN A 377 11.32 3.88 7.68
N SER A 378 11.29 3.77 6.35
CA SER A 378 10.05 3.66 5.58
C SER A 378 9.98 2.43 4.67
N LEU A 379 11.12 1.91 4.20
CA LEU A 379 11.18 0.86 3.17
C LEU A 379 12.21 -0.24 3.50
N PRO A 380 11.84 -1.52 3.43
CA PRO A 380 12.77 -2.66 3.38
C PRO A 380 13.75 -2.57 2.22
N TYR A 381 14.95 -3.14 2.42
CA TYR A 381 15.99 -3.19 1.38
C TYR A 381 15.56 -3.94 0.12
N SER A 382 14.67 -4.94 0.23
CA SER A 382 14.16 -5.73 -0.90
C SER A 382 13.31 -4.93 -1.91
N MET A 383 12.94 -3.70 -1.58
CA MET A 383 12.23 -2.79 -2.49
C MET A 383 13.17 -1.78 -3.12
N GLN A 384 14.29 -1.48 -2.47
CA GLN A 384 15.18 -0.39 -2.86
C GLN A 384 16.13 -0.89 -3.95
N HIS A 385 15.98 -0.35 -5.15
CA HIS A 385 16.77 -0.71 -6.33
C HIS A 385 17.37 0.54 -6.96
N PHE A 386 18.67 0.51 -7.31
CA PHE A 386 19.38 1.67 -7.84
C PHE A 386 18.85 2.16 -9.20
N GLY A 387 18.20 1.27 -9.96
CA GLY A 387 17.64 1.58 -11.27
C GLY A 387 16.32 2.37 -11.28
N TYR A 388 15.54 2.47 -10.18
CA TYR A 388 14.22 3.14 -10.25
C TYR A 388 14.32 4.63 -10.57
N TYR A 389 15.28 5.34 -9.96
CA TYR A 389 15.51 6.75 -10.26
C TYR A 389 15.98 6.93 -11.71
N LEU A 390 16.88 6.04 -12.18
CA LEU A 390 17.44 6.13 -13.54
C LEU A 390 16.37 5.94 -14.62
N ILE A 391 15.47 4.96 -14.44
CA ILE A 391 14.38 4.71 -15.40
C ILE A 391 13.32 5.82 -15.36
N VAL A 392 12.98 6.32 -14.18
CA VAL A 392 12.04 7.45 -14.04
C VAL A 392 12.60 8.70 -14.70
N LYS A 393 13.88 9.01 -14.48
CA LYS A 393 14.53 10.16 -15.12
C LYS A 393 14.47 10.05 -16.64
N LYS A 394 14.80 8.87 -17.20
CA LYS A 394 14.71 8.64 -18.64
C LYS A 394 13.28 8.81 -19.17
N LEU A 395 12.28 8.28 -18.46
CA LEU A 395 10.86 8.43 -18.85
C LEU A 395 10.45 9.91 -18.91
N VAL A 396 10.84 10.71 -17.91
CA VAL A 396 10.51 12.13 -17.83
C VAL A 396 11.22 12.92 -18.92
N GLU A 397 12.54 12.71 -19.10
CA GLU A 397 13.32 13.35 -20.15
C GLU A 397 12.74 13.06 -21.54
N THR A 398 12.43 11.79 -21.84
CA THR A 398 11.85 11.40 -23.13
C THR A 398 10.45 11.99 -23.33
N SER A 399 9.65 12.13 -22.26
CA SER A 399 8.34 12.79 -22.33
C SER A 399 8.48 14.31 -22.58
N GLU A 400 9.51 14.95 -22.01
CA GLU A 400 9.80 16.37 -22.17
C GLU A 400 10.40 16.74 -23.54
N GLU A 401 10.99 15.78 -24.26
CA GLU A 401 11.37 15.96 -25.67
C GLU A 401 10.18 16.36 -26.54
N TRP A 402 8.95 16.01 -26.13
CA TRP A 402 7.71 16.37 -26.84
C TRP A 402 7.15 17.75 -26.46
N ASN A 403 7.78 18.50 -25.53
CA ASN A 403 7.31 19.82 -25.10
C ASN A 403 7.13 20.81 -26.27
N PHE A 404 7.88 20.68 -27.37
CA PHE A 404 7.72 21.59 -28.51
C PHE A 404 6.36 21.49 -29.21
N MET A 405 5.66 20.34 -29.07
CA MET A 405 4.32 20.11 -29.63
C MET A 405 3.19 20.54 -28.68
N HIS A 406 3.51 20.74 -27.39
CA HIS A 406 2.51 20.93 -26.34
C HIS A 406 2.76 22.24 -25.58
N SER A 407 1.74 23.11 -25.53
CA SER A 407 1.82 24.41 -24.86
C SER A 407 1.66 24.31 -23.34
N SER A 408 2.42 23.44 -22.68
CA SER A 408 2.30 23.21 -21.23
C SER A 408 3.41 23.91 -20.46
N SER A 409 3.03 24.93 -19.68
CA SER A 409 3.85 25.56 -18.65
C SER A 409 3.61 24.86 -17.30
N ILE A 410 4.48 23.92 -16.94
CA ILE A 410 4.46 23.28 -15.61
C ILE A 410 5.25 24.19 -14.66
N SER A 411 4.56 24.85 -13.72
CA SER A 411 5.13 25.96 -12.94
C SER A 411 5.75 25.57 -11.60
N ASN A 412 5.69 24.30 -11.18
CA ASN A 412 6.30 23.82 -9.94
C ASN A 412 6.36 22.30 -9.93
N ASP A 413 7.50 21.74 -10.29
CA ASP A 413 7.66 20.28 -10.33
C ASP A 413 8.60 19.78 -9.23
N GLU A 414 8.06 18.98 -8.32
CA GLU A 414 8.85 18.34 -7.27
C GLU A 414 9.83 17.30 -7.83
N ILE A 415 9.52 16.71 -9.00
CA ILE A 415 10.40 15.73 -9.65
C ILE A 415 11.64 16.40 -10.24
N GLU A 416 11.51 17.60 -10.81
CA GLU A 416 12.65 18.38 -11.29
C GLU A 416 13.55 18.81 -10.13
N LYS A 417 12.94 19.22 -9.00
CA LYS A 417 13.68 19.50 -7.76
C LYS A 417 14.42 18.27 -7.25
N LEU A 418 13.85 17.07 -7.41
CA LEU A 418 14.52 15.81 -7.08
C LEU A 418 15.76 15.60 -7.95
N PHE A 419 15.62 15.79 -9.28
CA PHE A 419 16.69 15.59 -10.25
C PHE A 419 17.84 16.60 -10.11
N GLN A 420 17.53 17.83 -9.70
CA GLN A 420 18.54 18.86 -9.43
C GLN A 420 19.18 18.70 -8.04
N SER A 421 18.61 17.87 -7.17
CA SER A 421 19.08 17.74 -5.79
C SER A 421 20.40 16.97 -5.71
N LYS A 422 21.33 17.44 -4.88
CA LYS A 422 22.58 16.73 -4.57
C LYS A 422 22.39 15.40 -3.81
N LYS A 423 21.17 15.07 -3.38
CA LYS A 423 20.86 13.85 -2.62
C LYS A 423 20.92 12.58 -3.49
N TYR A 424 20.80 12.72 -4.80
CA TYR A 424 20.89 11.62 -5.76
C TYR A 424 22.01 11.92 -6.76
N ASN A 425 23.25 11.56 -6.40
CA ASN A 425 24.36 11.68 -7.33
C ASN A 425 24.21 10.61 -8.43
N GLU A 426 23.79 11.05 -9.62
CA GLU A 426 23.44 10.17 -10.73
C GLU A 426 24.60 9.32 -11.23
N LYS A 427 25.81 9.89 -11.28
CA LYS A 427 27.01 9.15 -11.70
C LYS A 427 27.33 8.02 -10.73
N LEU A 428 27.21 8.27 -9.43
CA LEU A 428 27.38 7.24 -8.40
C LEU A 428 26.26 6.21 -8.44
N LEU A 429 25.01 6.64 -8.65
CA LEU A 429 23.88 5.74 -8.74
C LEU A 429 24.00 4.81 -9.95
N ALA A 430 24.39 5.33 -11.13
CA ALA A 430 24.66 4.56 -12.32
C ALA A 430 25.83 3.59 -12.12
N LYS A 431 26.90 4.03 -11.44
CA LYS A 431 28.03 3.16 -11.08
C LYS A 431 27.59 2.03 -10.15
N LEU A 432 26.87 2.33 -9.07
CA LEU A 432 26.39 1.30 -8.14
C LEU A 432 25.40 0.35 -8.80
N TYR A 433 24.49 0.87 -9.63
CA TYR A 433 23.65 0.01 -10.47
C TYR A 433 24.51 -0.95 -11.31
N TRP A 434 25.56 -0.45 -11.96
CA TRP A 434 26.46 -1.27 -12.76
C TRP A 434 27.21 -2.34 -11.94
N ASP A 435 27.76 -1.94 -10.79
CA ASP A 435 28.51 -2.81 -9.88
C ASP A 435 27.62 -3.95 -9.32
N TYR A 436 26.34 -3.66 -9.03
CA TYR A 436 25.37 -4.63 -8.53
C TYR A 436 24.50 -5.27 -9.62
N ARG A 437 24.68 -4.94 -10.90
CA ARG A 437 23.84 -5.39 -12.02
C ARG A 437 23.65 -6.91 -12.03
N ASP A 438 24.75 -7.63 -11.81
CA ASP A 438 24.74 -9.10 -11.90
C ASP A 438 24.11 -9.79 -10.68
N SER A 439 23.86 -9.05 -9.61
CA SER A 439 23.06 -9.52 -8.46
C SER A 439 21.55 -9.47 -8.72
N TYR A 440 21.10 -8.68 -9.70
CA TYR A 440 19.69 -8.58 -10.06
C TYR A 440 19.28 -9.64 -11.08
N ASN A 441 18.04 -10.14 -10.95
CA ASN A 441 17.40 -10.94 -11.99
C ASN A 441 17.40 -10.13 -13.31
N PRO A 442 17.70 -10.74 -14.47
CA PRO A 442 17.64 -10.07 -15.76
C PRO A 442 16.34 -9.28 -16.03
N THR A 443 15.20 -9.73 -15.48
CA THR A 443 13.91 -9.02 -15.61
C THR A 443 13.81 -7.73 -14.79
N ALA A 444 14.63 -7.60 -13.74
CA ALA A 444 14.74 -6.41 -12.89
C ALA A 444 15.89 -5.47 -13.30
N ARG A 445 16.50 -5.67 -14.48
CA ARG A 445 17.56 -4.80 -15.00
C ARG A 445 17.00 -3.64 -15.81
N LEU A 446 17.79 -2.59 -15.97
CA LEU A 446 17.55 -1.52 -16.94
C LEU A 446 17.61 -2.07 -18.36
N SER A 447 17.05 -1.32 -19.31
CA SER A 447 17.02 -1.75 -20.71
C SER A 447 18.45 -1.80 -21.28
N ALA A 448 18.68 -2.66 -22.27
CA ALA A 448 20.00 -2.78 -22.90
C ALA A 448 20.52 -1.46 -23.47
N GLN A 449 19.63 -0.56 -23.88
CA GLN A 449 19.99 0.80 -24.31
C GLN A 449 20.51 1.64 -23.15
N MET A 450 19.78 1.67 -22.03
CA MET A 450 20.19 2.41 -20.83
C MET A 450 21.50 1.86 -20.26
N GLU A 451 21.68 0.54 -20.24
CA GLU A 451 22.93 -0.09 -19.80
C GLU A 451 24.12 0.29 -20.69
N LYS A 452 23.92 0.40 -22.01
CA LYS A 452 24.94 0.90 -22.94
C LYS A 452 25.25 2.38 -22.68
N GLU A 453 24.24 3.22 -22.44
CA GLU A 453 24.41 4.64 -22.09
C GLU A 453 25.24 4.78 -20.81
N ILE A 454 24.98 3.96 -19.78
CA ILE A 454 25.77 3.92 -18.54
C ILE A 454 27.21 3.54 -18.84
N CYS A 455 27.43 2.45 -19.61
CA CYS A 455 28.76 2.03 -20.04
C CYS A 455 29.55 3.14 -20.76
N CYS A 456 28.94 3.80 -21.74
CA CYS A 456 29.61 4.80 -22.57
C CYS A 456 29.94 6.08 -21.81
N THR A 457 29.11 6.47 -20.84
CA THR A 457 29.33 7.67 -20.01
C THR A 457 30.37 7.44 -18.92
N SER A 458 30.53 6.19 -18.50
CA SER A 458 31.50 5.80 -17.49
C SER A 458 32.76 5.24 -18.18
N SER A 459 33.81 6.06 -18.29
CA SER A 459 35.18 5.59 -18.54
C SER A 459 35.64 4.73 -17.35
N ILE A 460 35.07 3.55 -17.19
CA ILE A 460 35.42 2.62 -16.13
C ILE A 460 36.62 1.84 -16.66
N LYS A 461 37.82 2.23 -16.23
CA LYS A 461 38.87 1.23 -16.06
C LYS A 461 38.34 0.31 -14.97
N SER A 462 37.88 -0.89 -15.34
CA SER A 462 37.66 -1.94 -14.37
C SER A 462 38.93 -2.02 -13.53
N TYR A 463 38.83 -1.76 -12.23
CA TYR A 463 39.93 -2.08 -11.34
C TYR A 463 39.98 -3.62 -11.31
N GLN A 464 40.71 -4.19 -12.26
CA GLN A 464 41.28 -5.49 -12.03
C GLN A 464 42.28 -5.28 -10.90
N PRO A 465 42.21 -6.02 -9.79
CA PRO A 465 43.31 -6.03 -8.85
C PRO A 465 44.56 -6.36 -9.66
N VAL A 466 45.45 -5.37 -9.80
CA VAL A 466 46.79 -5.62 -10.29
C VAL A 466 47.41 -6.44 -9.18
N TRP A 467 47.45 -7.75 -9.37
CA TRP A 467 48.46 -8.54 -8.67
C TRP A 467 49.77 -7.97 -9.17
N GLU A 468 50.39 -7.08 -8.40
CA GLU A 468 51.78 -6.75 -8.62
C GLU A 468 52.50 -8.09 -8.61
N SER A 469 53.01 -8.48 -9.77
CA SER A 469 53.97 -9.55 -9.87
C SER A 469 55.20 -9.09 -9.09
N CYS A 470 55.17 -9.31 -7.78
CA CYS A 470 56.36 -9.24 -6.93
C CYS A 470 57.28 -10.37 -7.37
N SER A 471 57.99 -10.15 -8.47
CA SER A 471 59.21 -10.89 -8.81
C SER A 471 60.34 -10.38 -7.91
N TYR A 472 60.18 -10.56 -6.60
CA TYR A 472 61.34 -10.67 -5.73
C TYR A 472 61.65 -12.16 -5.66
N SER A 473 62.77 -12.55 -6.27
CA SER A 473 63.40 -13.84 -6.06
C SER A 473 63.68 -13.98 -4.57
N THR A 474 62.73 -14.55 -3.86
CA THR A 474 62.84 -14.85 -2.44
C THR A 474 63.44 -16.24 -2.37
N ASN A 475 64.73 -16.29 -2.05
CA ASN A 475 65.43 -17.51 -1.64
C ASN A 475 64.89 -17.97 -0.27
N TYR A 476 63.62 -18.34 -0.20
CA TYR A 476 63.05 -19.05 0.93
C TYR A 476 62.94 -20.52 0.56
N SER A 477 63.61 -21.35 1.36
CA SER A 477 63.38 -22.79 1.40
C SER A 477 61.88 -23.04 1.63
N PRO A 478 61.30 -24.11 1.03
CA PRO A 478 59.88 -24.40 1.11
C PRO A 478 59.52 -24.73 2.57
N LEU A 479 59.11 -23.71 3.31
CA LEU A 479 58.65 -23.84 4.69
C LEU A 479 57.28 -24.49 4.68
N ARG A 480 57.19 -25.61 5.41
CA ARG A 480 55.97 -26.34 5.76
C ARG A 480 54.97 -25.38 6.42
N LEU A 481 54.07 -24.82 5.62
CA LEU A 481 53.15 -23.76 6.03
C LEU A 481 51.95 -24.22 6.88
N VAL A 482 51.88 -25.50 7.26
CA VAL A 482 50.74 -26.03 8.03
C VAL A 482 51.07 -26.23 9.52
N ASP A 483 52.35 -26.35 9.89
CA ASP A 483 52.72 -26.71 11.26
C ASP A 483 52.95 -25.51 12.20
N HIS A 484 53.07 -24.28 11.68
CA HIS A 484 53.44 -23.09 12.47
C HIS A 484 52.32 -22.08 12.73
N LEU A 485 51.07 -22.37 12.36
CA LEU A 485 49.91 -21.52 12.70
C LEU A 485 49.61 -21.47 14.22
N TYR A 486 50.35 -22.23 15.05
CA TYR A 486 50.11 -22.33 16.49
C TYR A 486 51.28 -21.94 17.40
N ASP A 487 52.47 -21.61 16.86
CA ASP A 487 53.65 -21.35 17.69
C ASP A 487 53.86 -19.87 18.06
N SER A 488 53.27 -18.94 17.32
CA SER A 488 53.52 -17.50 17.51
C SER A 488 52.26 -16.71 17.80
N GLY A 489 51.50 -17.09 18.83
CA GLY A 489 50.68 -16.18 19.66
C GLY A 489 49.61 -15.28 19.03
N ASP A 490 49.45 -15.21 17.71
CA ASP A 490 48.60 -14.25 17.02
C ASP A 490 47.43 -14.98 16.33
N VAL A 491 46.44 -15.30 17.16
CA VAL A 491 45.02 -14.92 17.07
C VAL A 491 44.34 -15.86 18.05
N ASN A 492 44.23 -15.44 19.30
CA ASN A 492 43.46 -16.16 20.30
C ASN A 492 41.98 -16.06 19.90
N LEU A 493 41.46 -17.06 19.19
CA LEU A 493 40.07 -17.12 18.69
C LEU A 493 39.01 -17.02 19.81
N LYS A 494 39.40 -17.04 21.08
CA LYS A 494 38.54 -16.69 22.21
C LYS A 494 38.11 -15.21 22.20
N ASP A 495 38.90 -14.31 21.63
CA ASP A 495 38.57 -12.88 21.54
C ASP A 495 37.55 -12.56 20.43
N SER A 496 37.28 -13.52 19.54
CA SER A 496 36.32 -13.37 18.44
C SER A 496 34.85 -13.33 18.90
N GLU A 497 34.56 -13.81 20.11
CA GLU A 497 33.23 -13.74 20.72
C GLU A 497 32.90 -12.31 21.19
N ALA A 498 33.91 -11.56 21.64
CA ALA A 498 33.77 -10.16 22.04
C ALA A 498 33.59 -9.21 20.84
N LEU A 499 34.20 -9.53 19.70
CA LEU A 499 34.26 -8.65 18.54
C LEU A 499 33.09 -8.82 17.54
N LYS A 500 32.25 -9.85 17.68
CA LYS A 500 31.08 -10.13 16.80
C LYS A 500 31.41 -10.07 15.29
N CYS A 501 32.64 -10.40 14.89
CA CYS A 501 33.12 -10.12 13.52
C CYS A 501 32.65 -11.10 12.44
N PHE A 502 32.03 -12.22 12.78
CA PHE A 502 31.61 -13.23 11.80
C PHE A 502 30.09 -13.44 11.79
N PRO A 503 29.38 -13.17 10.66
CA PRO A 503 27.93 -13.36 10.56
C PRO A 503 27.50 -14.84 10.50
N LEU A 504 28.39 -15.74 10.08
CA LEU A 504 28.07 -17.17 9.85
C LEU A 504 27.71 -17.94 11.13
N SER A 505 28.28 -17.58 12.28
CA SER A 505 27.95 -18.20 13.58
C SER A 505 26.52 -17.88 14.04
N ARG A 506 25.88 -16.83 13.50
CA ARG A 506 24.47 -16.52 13.75
C ARG A 506 23.50 -17.39 12.95
N TRP A 507 23.95 -17.97 11.83
CA TRP A 507 23.11 -18.73 10.89
C TRP A 507 23.08 -20.24 11.18
N LEU A 508 23.86 -20.71 12.15
CA LEU A 508 24.04 -22.13 12.47
C LEU A 508 23.54 -22.42 13.89
N LYS A 509 22.34 -21.93 14.22
CA LYS A 509 21.72 -22.16 15.53
C LYS A 509 20.71 -23.31 15.55
N ASP A 510 20.29 -23.79 14.37
CA ASP A 510 19.21 -24.77 14.22
C ASP A 510 19.57 -25.81 13.15
N ASP A 511 19.34 -27.09 13.45
CA ASP A 511 19.58 -28.23 12.54
C ASP A 511 18.83 -28.06 11.20
N TYR A 512 17.70 -27.35 11.23
CA TYR A 512 16.89 -27.06 10.04
C TYR A 512 17.61 -26.13 9.03
N GLN A 513 18.43 -25.18 9.52
CA GLN A 513 19.17 -24.23 8.66
C GLN A 513 20.38 -24.90 8.00
N LEU A 514 21.02 -25.84 8.70
CA LEU A 514 22.11 -26.67 8.17
C LEU A 514 21.65 -27.56 7.01
N LYS A 515 20.43 -28.11 7.05
CA LYS A 515 19.85 -28.90 5.94
C LYS A 515 19.66 -28.09 4.65
N ASN A 516 19.28 -26.82 4.75
CA ASN A 516 19.08 -25.97 3.56
C ASN A 516 20.41 -25.50 2.96
N ILE A 517 21.40 -25.21 3.81
CA ILE A 517 22.77 -24.90 3.37
C ILE A 517 23.40 -26.11 2.68
N TRP A 518 23.13 -27.33 3.18
CA TRP A 518 23.64 -28.56 2.57
C TRP A 518 23.27 -28.69 1.10
N ILE A 519 22.01 -28.41 0.72
CA ILE A 519 21.54 -28.58 -0.67
C ILE A 519 22.28 -27.61 -1.60
N GLY A 520 22.57 -26.41 -1.12
CA GLY A 520 23.41 -25.43 -1.83
C GLY A 520 24.85 -25.92 -2.01
N LEU A 521 25.47 -26.41 -0.93
CA LEU A 521 26.84 -26.95 -0.97
C LEU A 521 26.95 -28.18 -1.89
N PHE A 522 25.95 -29.04 -1.93
CA PHE A 522 25.91 -30.18 -2.84
C PHE A 522 25.81 -29.79 -4.30
N LYS A 523 24.89 -28.88 -4.64
CA LYS A 523 24.78 -28.35 -6.00
C LYS A 523 26.07 -27.66 -6.44
N PHE A 524 26.75 -26.98 -5.51
CA PHE A 524 28.05 -26.37 -5.79
C PHE A 524 29.15 -27.42 -6.00
N ALA A 525 29.18 -28.49 -5.20
CA ALA A 525 30.10 -29.61 -5.37
C ALA A 525 29.89 -30.33 -6.72
N GLU A 526 28.63 -30.54 -7.15
CA GLU A 526 28.31 -31.08 -8.48
C GLU A 526 28.76 -30.13 -9.60
N ARG A 527 28.52 -28.83 -9.43
CA ARG A 527 28.96 -27.82 -10.40
C ARG A 527 30.49 -27.81 -10.57
N LEU A 528 31.24 -27.88 -9.48
CA LEU A 528 32.71 -27.98 -9.50
C LEU A 528 33.21 -29.24 -10.22
N LYS A 529 32.46 -30.35 -10.19
CA LYS A 529 32.80 -31.55 -10.98
C LYS A 529 32.59 -31.36 -12.48
N THR A 530 31.50 -30.70 -12.86
CA THR A 530 31.10 -30.51 -14.26
C THR A 530 31.89 -29.44 -15.01
N ILE A 531 32.47 -28.47 -14.30
CA ILE A 531 33.26 -27.40 -14.90
C ILE A 531 34.66 -27.95 -15.25
N GLU A 532 35.06 -27.80 -16.51
CA GLU A 532 36.45 -27.94 -16.96
C GLU A 532 37.05 -26.52 -16.98
N SER A 533 37.85 -26.19 -15.96
CA SER A 533 38.57 -24.92 -15.85
C SER A 533 40.02 -25.16 -15.45
N ASP A 534 40.93 -24.31 -15.89
CA ASP A 534 42.36 -24.37 -15.53
C ASP A 534 42.61 -24.22 -14.01
N HIS A 535 41.64 -23.62 -13.29
CA HIS A 535 41.67 -23.41 -11.84
C HIS A 535 40.85 -24.43 -11.03
N LYS A 536 40.36 -25.50 -11.67
CA LYS A 536 39.50 -26.51 -11.03
C LYS A 536 40.12 -27.08 -9.74
N LYS A 537 41.44 -27.26 -9.72
CA LYS A 537 42.16 -27.78 -8.55
C LYS A 537 42.13 -26.78 -7.38
N ASP A 538 42.38 -25.51 -7.65
CA ASP A 538 42.36 -24.44 -6.63
C ASP A 538 40.95 -24.21 -6.07
N ASP A 539 39.93 -24.30 -6.93
CA ASP A 539 38.53 -24.15 -6.52
C ASP A 539 38.05 -25.35 -5.67
N ILE A 540 38.53 -26.56 -5.96
CA ILE A 540 38.29 -27.74 -5.12
C ILE A 540 38.99 -27.57 -3.77
N GLU A 541 40.25 -27.13 -3.72
CA GLU A 541 40.99 -26.91 -2.47
C GLU A 541 40.33 -25.83 -1.59
N ARG A 542 39.89 -24.72 -2.18
CA ARG A 542 39.13 -23.67 -1.48
C ARG A 542 37.80 -24.19 -0.90
N PHE A 543 37.10 -25.02 -1.66
CA PHE A 543 35.85 -25.60 -1.22
C PHE A 543 36.06 -26.66 -0.13
N GLU A 544 37.15 -27.43 -0.17
CA GLU A 544 37.54 -28.34 0.92
C GLU A 544 37.87 -27.58 2.22
N MET A 545 38.59 -26.46 2.14
CA MET A 545 38.85 -25.59 3.31
C MET A 545 37.56 -25.03 3.93
N LEU A 546 36.59 -24.65 3.09
CA LEU A 546 35.28 -24.19 3.56
C LEU A 546 34.50 -25.31 4.26
N LEU A 547 34.55 -26.54 3.75
CA LEU A 547 33.96 -27.70 4.41
C LEU A 547 34.64 -28.03 5.74
N ASP A 548 35.97 -27.88 5.85
CA ASP A 548 36.72 -28.05 7.10
C ASP A 548 36.33 -27.01 8.16
N PHE A 549 36.21 -25.75 7.75
CA PHE A 549 35.75 -24.68 8.61
C PHE A 549 34.33 -24.91 9.13
N LEU A 550 33.42 -25.36 8.25
CA LEU A 550 32.04 -25.70 8.65
C LEU A 550 31.98 -26.93 9.55
N HIS A 551 32.83 -27.92 9.33
CA HIS A 551 32.95 -29.09 10.20
C HIS A 551 33.38 -28.68 11.62
N TYR A 552 34.39 -27.82 11.73
CA TYR A 552 34.87 -27.28 13.00
C TYR A 552 33.78 -26.50 13.77
N ILE A 553 32.99 -25.68 13.07
CA ILE A 553 31.86 -24.96 13.68
C ILE A 553 30.75 -25.94 14.12
N SER A 554 30.42 -26.93 13.28
CA SER A 554 29.36 -27.92 13.57
C SER A 554 29.69 -28.77 14.81
N ASP A 555 30.96 -29.13 14.98
CA ASP A 555 31.43 -29.92 16.14
C ASP A 555 31.30 -29.11 17.45
N LYS A 556 31.61 -27.81 17.42
CA LYS A 556 31.37 -26.87 18.53
C LYS A 556 29.88 -26.68 18.87
N CYS A 557 28.99 -26.86 17.89
CA CYS A 557 27.54 -26.71 18.05
C CYS A 557 26.80 -28.03 18.33
N SER A 558 27.50 -29.11 18.69
CA SER A 558 26.91 -30.44 19.02
C SER A 558 26.05 -31.07 17.89
N SER A 559 26.28 -30.67 16.64
CA SER A 559 25.52 -31.16 15.47
C SER A 559 26.36 -32.21 14.74
N LYS A 560 25.83 -33.43 14.53
CA LYS A 560 26.58 -34.54 13.91
C LYS A 560 26.89 -34.25 12.43
N PRO A 561 28.16 -34.08 12.03
CA PRO A 561 28.53 -33.49 10.73
C PRO A 561 28.59 -34.51 9.57
N PHE A 562 27.80 -35.58 9.61
CA PHE A 562 27.83 -36.68 8.62
C PHE A 562 27.68 -36.18 7.18
N TYR A 563 26.81 -35.20 6.99
CA TYR A 563 26.48 -34.64 5.69
C TYR A 563 27.61 -33.82 5.04
N LEU A 564 28.49 -33.19 5.84
CA LEU A 564 29.66 -32.44 5.36
C LEU A 564 30.79 -33.37 4.93
N GLN A 565 30.97 -34.46 5.68
CA GLN A 565 31.95 -35.50 5.34
C GLN A 565 31.55 -36.25 4.05
N MET A 566 30.23 -36.45 3.84
CA MET A 566 29.69 -36.98 2.59
C MET A 566 30.04 -36.08 1.38
N LEU A 567 30.01 -34.76 1.51
CA LEU A 567 30.36 -33.84 0.42
C LEU A 567 31.83 -33.94 -0.01
N LYS A 568 32.75 -34.13 0.95
CA LYS A 568 34.15 -34.43 0.64
C LYS A 568 34.31 -35.75 -0.10
N SER A 569 33.55 -36.78 0.31
CA SER A 569 33.56 -38.06 -0.39
C SER A 569 32.99 -37.95 -1.80
N ILE A 570 31.97 -37.11 -2.00
CA ILE A 570 31.41 -36.81 -3.31
C ILE A 570 32.48 -36.15 -4.18
N LEU A 571 33.16 -35.09 -3.76
CA LEU A 571 34.23 -34.45 -4.56
C LEU A 571 35.32 -35.43 -5.00
N LYS A 572 35.68 -36.39 -4.14
CA LYS A 572 36.71 -37.41 -4.39
C LYS A 572 36.22 -38.60 -5.22
N ALA A 573 34.92 -38.82 -5.33
CA ALA A 573 34.36 -39.96 -6.07
C ALA A 573 34.31 -39.69 -7.58
N PRO A 574 34.86 -40.59 -8.43
CA PRO A 574 34.65 -40.53 -9.87
C PRO A 574 33.18 -40.86 -10.15
N THR A 575 32.39 -39.83 -10.48
CA THR A 575 31.03 -39.86 -11.04
C THR A 575 30.10 -41.00 -10.53
N LEU A 576 29.23 -40.70 -9.56
CA LEU A 576 28.01 -41.48 -9.38
C LEU A 576 26.96 -40.94 -10.37
N PRO A 577 26.50 -41.73 -11.36
CA PRO A 577 25.40 -41.29 -12.21
C PRO A 577 24.11 -41.42 -11.39
N LEU A 578 23.61 -40.30 -10.87
CA LEU A 578 22.21 -40.25 -10.42
C LEU A 578 21.34 -40.23 -11.68
N GLY A 579 20.69 -41.36 -11.96
CA GLY A 579 19.65 -41.44 -12.98
C GLY A 579 18.59 -40.38 -12.72
N SER A 580 18.21 -39.63 -13.75
CA SER A 580 17.14 -38.65 -13.66
C SER A 580 15.87 -39.35 -13.19
N ILE A 581 15.40 -39.04 -11.99
CA ILE A 581 14.04 -39.39 -11.59
C ILE A 581 13.15 -38.47 -12.40
N SER A 582 12.58 -39.01 -13.48
CA SER A 582 11.51 -38.36 -14.20
C SER A 582 10.36 -38.13 -13.22
N TYR A 583 9.90 -36.89 -13.10
CA TYR A 583 8.64 -36.62 -12.43
C TYR A 583 7.55 -37.49 -13.08
N PRO A 584 6.70 -38.18 -12.29
CA PRO A 584 5.58 -38.90 -12.87
C PRO A 584 4.74 -37.90 -13.67
N SER A 585 4.29 -38.31 -14.86
CA SER A 585 3.39 -37.50 -15.66
C SER A 585 2.15 -37.16 -14.83
N PHE A 586 1.85 -35.87 -14.73
CA PHE A 586 0.66 -35.38 -14.04
C PHE A 586 -0.58 -35.95 -14.73
N THR A 587 -1.25 -36.91 -14.10
CA THR A 587 -2.36 -37.64 -14.71
C THR A 587 -3.73 -37.27 -14.14
N GLN A 588 -3.82 -36.63 -12.97
CA GLN A 588 -5.04 -36.00 -12.42
C GLN A 588 -4.76 -35.36 -11.05
N TYR A 589 -5.61 -34.40 -10.64
CA TYR A 589 -5.77 -34.06 -9.23
C TYR A 589 -6.53 -35.18 -8.52
N THR A 590 -5.91 -35.86 -7.57
CA THR A 590 -6.67 -36.54 -6.52
C THR A 590 -7.32 -35.47 -5.67
N ASN A 591 -8.63 -35.37 -5.75
CA ASN A 591 -9.43 -34.60 -4.81
C ASN A 591 -9.07 -35.11 -3.40
N ILE A 592 -8.51 -34.24 -2.55
CA ILE A 592 -8.37 -34.53 -1.12
C ILE A 592 -9.80 -34.48 -0.57
N GLN A 593 -10.55 -35.57 -0.81
CA GLN A 593 -11.83 -35.79 -0.17
C GLN A 593 -11.56 -35.90 1.32
N GLU A 594 -12.24 -35.04 2.07
CA GLU A 594 -12.55 -35.18 3.49
C GLU A 594 -11.40 -35.72 4.34
N ILE A 595 -10.51 -34.82 4.78
CA ILE A 595 -9.90 -35.02 6.10
C ILE A 595 -11.06 -34.89 7.10
N SER A 596 -11.73 -36.01 7.37
CA SER A 596 -12.67 -36.11 8.47
C SER A 596 -11.89 -35.79 9.74
N PHE A 597 -12.14 -34.62 10.33
CA PHE A 597 -11.71 -34.34 11.69
C PHE A 597 -12.42 -35.35 12.60
N GLN A 598 -11.71 -36.41 12.99
CA GLN A 598 -12.17 -37.24 14.11
C GLN A 598 -12.05 -36.38 15.36
N SER A 599 -13.19 -35.97 15.92
CA SER A 599 -13.24 -35.36 17.24
C SER A 599 -12.73 -36.39 18.25
N TYR A 600 -11.50 -36.25 18.71
CA TYR A 600 -11.09 -36.91 19.95
C TYR A 600 -11.82 -36.21 21.09
N ARG A 601 -12.88 -36.85 21.59
CA ARG A 601 -13.45 -36.53 22.89
C ARG A 601 -12.33 -36.65 23.91
N ILE A 602 -12.03 -35.56 24.61
CA ILE A 602 -11.25 -35.62 25.84
C ILE A 602 -12.07 -36.45 26.82
N ASN A 603 -11.69 -37.70 27.00
CA ASN A 603 -12.20 -38.53 28.09
C ASN A 603 -11.67 -37.92 29.39
N LEU A 604 -12.54 -37.20 30.11
CA LEU A 604 -12.36 -36.95 31.53
C LEU A 604 -12.48 -38.29 32.26
N GLY A 605 -11.34 -38.97 32.37
CA GLY A 605 -11.22 -40.18 33.18
C GLY A 605 -11.52 -39.86 34.63
N THR A 606 -12.53 -40.54 35.16
CA THR A 606 -12.78 -40.71 36.59
C THR A 606 -11.52 -41.20 37.30
N MET A 607 -10.95 -40.38 38.20
CA MET A 607 -10.14 -40.89 39.31
C MET A 607 -10.90 -40.70 40.62
N GLY A 608 -11.03 -41.81 41.35
CA GLY A 608 -11.86 -41.95 42.52
C GLY A 608 -11.35 -41.21 43.76
N ARG A 609 -12.32 -40.70 44.50
CA ARG A 609 -12.47 -40.70 45.97
C ARG A 609 -11.25 -41.01 46.87
N TYR A 610 -11.02 -40.01 47.75
CA TYR A 610 -10.53 -40.03 49.15
C TYR A 610 -9.04 -40.28 49.45
N LYS A 611 -8.40 -39.27 50.06
CA LYS A 611 -7.89 -39.35 51.44
C LYS A 611 -7.70 -37.96 52.08
N ARG A 612 -8.37 -37.76 53.23
CA ARG A 612 -7.98 -36.80 54.28
C ARG A 612 -6.62 -37.21 54.83
N VAL A 613 -5.69 -36.27 55.01
CA VAL A 613 -4.84 -36.19 56.23
C VAL A 613 -4.52 -34.70 56.49
N THR A 614 -4.79 -34.31 57.73
CA THR A 614 -4.50 -33.06 58.43
C THR A 614 -3.01 -32.88 58.76
N HIS A 615 -2.54 -31.63 58.84
CA HIS A 615 -1.76 -31.02 59.96
C HIS A 615 -1.44 -29.56 59.56
N ARG A 616 -1.89 -28.51 60.29
CA ARG A 616 -1.18 -27.78 61.37
C ARG A 616 0.33 -27.65 61.05
N VAL A 617 0.91 -26.45 60.92
CA VAL A 617 0.86 -25.24 61.76
C VAL A 617 0.88 -23.99 60.87
#